data_AF-A0A942YJH5-F1
#
_entry.id   AF-A0A942YJH5-F1
#
_cell.length_a   1.000
_cell.length_b   1.000
_cell.length_c   1.000
_cell.angle_alpha   90.00
_cell.angle_beta   90.00
_cell.angle_gamma   90.00
#
_symmetry.space_group_name_H-M   'P 1'
#
loop_
_entity.id
_entity.type
_entity.pdbx_description
1 polymer ?
#
loop_
_entity_poly.entity_id
_entity_poly.type
_entity_poly.pdbx_seq_one_letter_code
_entity_poly.pdbx_strand_id
1 'polypeptide(L)'
;MITVDQGKKEDLKESIKDTAADIILDVGSEAAAEVVKETVTGLLKEVLVDTGASMIPGISGAISGYKRARFERNIKQFTNELSLKVEDLRINLEQKTAEQKEQLDQLLAYILDYVIDEQQEEKIEFMVNGFVQMTEHENITEDFVLTYYDVLKELRLVDISVLRLMYTSFYMFDQANRETYIDVMEKHGISLEQYESVRRNLHRRGLLTTKTDLNINDDLDQIHKTFKELFAYLKKLTNPRFKGSLPTLREPKFKSKDNLQISKFGREFVHFFLNMDNDEMTGQ
;
A
#
# COMPACT_ATOMS: atom_id res chain seq x y z
N MET A 1 -36.88 -21.46 30.58
CA MET A 1 -35.86 -20.38 30.56
C MET A 1 -34.79 -20.76 29.53
N ILE A 2 -35.13 -20.72 28.25
CA ILE A 2 -34.20 -20.74 27.10
C ILE A 2 -35.00 -20.12 25.94
N THR A 3 -34.93 -18.80 25.80
CA THR A 3 -35.61 -18.05 24.72
C THR A 3 -34.85 -16.78 24.36
N VAL A 4 -33.51 -16.86 24.34
CA VAL A 4 -32.64 -15.72 23.99
C VAL A 4 -31.76 -16.02 22.76
N ASP A 5 -31.62 -17.28 22.35
CA ASP A 5 -30.72 -17.67 21.23
C ASP A 5 -31.40 -17.73 19.85
N GLN A 6 -32.73 -17.79 19.78
CA GLN A 6 -33.44 -17.88 18.49
C GLN A 6 -33.70 -16.51 17.85
N GLY A 7 -33.95 -15.46 18.64
CA GLY A 7 -34.15 -14.09 18.11
C GLY A 7 -32.90 -13.55 17.41
N LYS A 8 -31.71 -13.72 18.01
CA LYS A 8 -30.44 -13.30 17.38
C LYS A 8 -30.14 -13.99 16.06
N LYS A 9 -30.64 -15.22 15.84
CA LYS A 9 -30.42 -15.99 14.61
C LYS A 9 -31.41 -15.65 13.51
N GLU A 10 -32.60 -15.15 13.85
CA GLU A 10 -33.56 -14.65 12.87
C GLU A 10 -33.23 -13.21 12.45
N ASP A 11 -32.83 -12.34 13.38
CA ASP A 11 -32.34 -10.99 13.06
C ASP A 11 -31.07 -11.03 12.19
N LEU A 12 -30.17 -11.97 12.47
CA LEU A 12 -28.96 -12.18 11.65
C LEU A 12 -29.33 -12.64 10.24
N LYS A 13 -30.40 -13.43 10.06
CA LYS A 13 -30.85 -13.91 8.75
C LYS A 13 -31.57 -12.86 7.90
N GLU A 14 -32.22 -11.90 8.53
CA GLU A 14 -32.78 -10.74 7.82
C GLU A 14 -31.66 -9.79 7.37
N SER A 15 -30.60 -9.66 8.20
CA SER A 15 -29.34 -8.94 7.91
C SER A 15 -28.48 -9.57 6.80
N ILE A 16 -28.71 -10.83 6.40
CA ILE A 16 -27.99 -11.49 5.27
C ILE A 16 -28.27 -10.81 3.92
N LYS A 17 -29.30 -9.96 3.81
CA LYS A 17 -29.55 -9.17 2.59
C LYS A 17 -28.73 -7.88 2.51
N ASP A 18 -28.15 -7.44 3.62
CA ASP A 18 -27.50 -6.14 3.72
C ASP A 18 -26.01 -6.29 3.43
N THR A 19 -25.49 -5.39 2.61
CA THR A 19 -24.07 -5.35 2.28
C THR A 19 -23.23 -4.96 3.48
N ALA A 20 -21.91 -5.29 3.49
CA ALA A 20 -21.03 -4.85 4.57
C ALA A 20 -21.03 -3.31 4.68
N ALA A 21 -21.15 -2.62 3.55
CA ALA A 21 -21.33 -1.18 3.49
C ALA A 21 -22.64 -0.69 4.16
N ASP A 22 -23.77 -1.33 3.91
CA ASP A 22 -25.06 -0.93 4.50
C ASP A 22 -25.09 -1.14 6.01
N ILE A 23 -24.42 -2.17 6.52
CA ILE A 23 -24.30 -2.40 7.97
C ILE A 23 -23.42 -1.35 8.64
N ILE A 24 -22.32 -0.93 8.01
CA ILE A 24 -21.49 0.16 8.53
C ILE A 24 -22.35 1.44 8.65
N LEU A 25 -23.25 1.68 7.69
CA LEU A 25 -24.14 2.83 7.71
C LEU A 25 -25.23 2.73 8.79
N ASP A 26 -25.89 1.57 8.91
CA ASP A 26 -27.00 1.38 9.84
C ASP A 26 -26.54 1.45 11.30
N VAL A 27 -25.39 0.86 11.61
CA VAL A 27 -24.87 0.76 12.99
C VAL A 27 -24.24 2.07 13.47
N GLY A 28 -23.79 2.94 12.56
CA GLY A 28 -23.18 4.23 12.88
C GLY A 28 -24.11 5.26 13.53
N SER A 29 -25.43 5.03 13.49
CA SER A 29 -26.41 6.00 14.01
C SER A 29 -26.60 5.95 15.53
N GLU A 30 -26.36 4.81 16.21
CA GLU A 30 -26.74 4.66 17.63
C GLU A 30 -25.92 3.64 18.48
N ALA A 31 -24.97 2.88 17.93
CA ALA A 31 -24.36 1.74 18.65
C ALA A 31 -22.90 1.95 19.14
N ALA A 32 -22.54 1.27 20.23
CA ALA A 32 -21.16 1.21 20.73
C ALA A 32 -20.24 0.46 19.75
N ALA A 33 -18.99 0.89 19.59
CA ALA A 33 -17.98 0.28 18.70
C ALA A 33 -17.81 -1.25 18.90
N GLU A 34 -18.09 -1.75 20.10
CA GLU A 34 -18.05 -3.19 20.40
C GLU A 34 -19.18 -3.98 19.71
N VAL A 35 -20.36 -3.39 19.54
CA VAL A 35 -21.49 -3.99 18.81
C VAL A 35 -21.19 -4.02 17.31
N VAL A 36 -20.64 -2.94 16.74
CA VAL A 36 -20.18 -2.89 15.34
C VAL A 36 -19.21 -4.03 15.06
N LYS A 37 -18.20 -4.18 15.92
CA LYS A 37 -17.17 -5.18 15.77
C LYS A 37 -17.73 -6.59 15.81
N GLU A 38 -18.62 -6.92 16.74
CA GLU A 38 -19.23 -8.25 16.81
C GLU A 38 -20.06 -8.58 15.57
N THR A 39 -20.88 -7.63 15.09
CA THR A 39 -21.74 -7.80 13.91
C THR A 39 -20.90 -7.98 12.64
N VAL A 40 -19.94 -7.09 12.38
CA VAL A 40 -19.06 -7.18 11.21
C VAL A 40 -18.25 -8.48 11.25
N THR A 41 -17.73 -8.88 12.43
CA THR A 41 -17.01 -10.16 12.58
C THR A 41 -17.88 -11.36 12.23
N GLY A 42 -19.16 -11.36 12.63
CA GLY A 42 -20.10 -12.43 12.34
C GLY A 42 -20.31 -12.63 10.84
N LEU A 43 -20.53 -11.53 10.13
CA LEU A 43 -20.83 -11.54 8.70
C LEU A 43 -19.61 -11.84 7.84
N LEU A 44 -18.44 -11.28 8.17
CA LEU A 44 -17.19 -11.63 7.49
C LEU A 44 -16.94 -13.14 7.56
N LYS A 45 -17.23 -13.78 8.69
CA LYS A 45 -17.13 -15.24 8.82
C LYS A 45 -18.14 -15.98 7.94
N GLU A 46 -19.35 -15.46 7.75
CA GLU A 46 -20.40 -16.07 6.94
C GLU A 46 -20.13 -15.92 5.43
N VAL A 47 -19.73 -14.73 4.96
CA VAL A 47 -19.33 -14.47 3.57
C VAL A 47 -18.17 -15.39 3.15
N LEU A 48 -17.22 -15.63 4.05
CA LEU A 48 -16.09 -16.53 3.81
C LEU A 48 -16.50 -18.01 3.79
N VAL A 49 -17.62 -18.37 4.41
CA VAL A 49 -18.19 -19.73 4.33
C VAL A 49 -18.93 -19.93 3.01
N ASP A 50 -19.64 -18.90 2.52
CA ASP A 50 -20.56 -19.01 1.37
C ASP A 50 -19.92 -18.78 -0.01
N THR A 51 -18.86 -17.98 -0.13
CA THR A 51 -18.19 -17.67 -1.42
C THR A 51 -17.37 -18.84 -2.02
N GLY A 52 -17.53 -20.07 -1.52
CA GLY A 52 -16.79 -21.23 -2.02
C GLY A 52 -15.32 -21.28 -1.56
N ALA A 53 -14.91 -20.36 -0.69
CA ALA A 53 -13.68 -20.44 0.11
C ALA A 53 -13.76 -21.53 1.19
N SER A 54 -14.20 -22.73 0.80
CA SER A 54 -13.95 -24.02 1.45
C SER A 54 -12.46 -24.30 1.76
N MET A 55 -11.57 -23.38 1.40
CA MET A 55 -10.14 -23.36 1.69
C MET A 55 -9.78 -22.71 3.03
N ILE A 56 -10.77 -22.29 3.84
CA ILE A 56 -10.60 -22.15 5.29
C ILE A 56 -11.11 -23.45 5.96
N PRO A 57 -10.24 -24.36 6.43
CA PRO A 57 -10.61 -25.72 6.85
C PRO A 57 -11.41 -25.75 8.15
N GLY A 58 -12.27 -26.75 8.43
CA GLY A 58 -12.45 -28.07 7.78
C GLY A 58 -13.57 -28.10 6.73
N ILE A 59 -13.42 -28.84 5.62
CA ILE A 59 -13.56 -30.31 5.55
C ILE A 59 -12.68 -30.85 4.38
N SER A 60 -11.43 -31.24 4.66
CA SER A 60 -10.82 -32.52 4.24
C SER A 60 -9.39 -32.61 4.80
N GLY A 61 -9.10 -33.67 5.54
CA GLY A 61 -7.75 -34.14 5.87
C GLY A 61 -6.73 -33.14 6.43
N ALA A 62 -6.64 -33.02 7.75
CA ALA A 62 -5.43 -32.61 8.48
C ALA A 62 -4.79 -31.25 8.09
N ILE A 63 -5.43 -30.13 8.45
CA ILE A 63 -4.74 -28.83 8.49
C ILE A 63 -4.32 -28.47 9.93
N SER A 64 -3.07 -28.02 10.04
CA SER A 64 -2.42 -27.61 11.28
C SER A 64 -3.22 -26.52 11.99
N GLY A 65 -3.46 -26.68 13.30
CA GLY A 65 -4.15 -25.69 14.15
C GLY A 65 -3.52 -24.29 14.08
N TYR A 66 -2.27 -24.18 13.64
CA TYR A 66 -1.59 -22.92 13.36
C TYR A 66 -2.31 -22.06 12.31
N LYS A 67 -2.78 -22.63 11.19
CA LYS A 67 -3.48 -21.86 10.14
C LYS A 67 -4.81 -21.32 10.64
N ARG A 68 -5.54 -22.13 11.43
CA ARG A 68 -6.80 -21.71 12.04
C ARG A 68 -6.60 -20.60 13.07
N ALA A 69 -5.61 -20.74 13.96
CA ALA A 69 -5.28 -19.71 14.94
C ALA A 69 -4.89 -18.39 14.26
N ARG A 70 -4.12 -18.46 13.17
CA ARG A 70 -3.78 -17.28 12.36
C ARG A 70 -5.02 -16.63 11.76
N PHE A 71 -5.90 -17.40 11.11
CA PHE A 71 -7.15 -16.90 10.56
C PHE A 71 -7.98 -16.16 11.62
N GLU A 72 -8.26 -16.80 12.75
CA GLU A 72 -9.08 -16.22 13.82
C GLU A 72 -8.48 -14.92 14.36
N ARG A 73 -7.15 -14.90 14.52
CA ARG A 73 -6.40 -13.72 14.96
C ARG A 73 -6.43 -12.61 13.92
N ASN A 74 -6.22 -12.92 12.65
CA ASN A 74 -6.17 -11.92 11.58
C ASN A 74 -7.54 -11.27 11.36
N ILE A 75 -8.63 -12.05 11.34
CA ILE A 75 -9.99 -11.48 11.25
C ILE A 75 -10.33 -10.64 12.47
N LYS A 76 -9.90 -11.06 13.67
CA LYS A 76 -10.07 -10.24 14.89
C LYS A 76 -9.30 -8.92 14.78
N GLN A 77 -8.08 -8.94 14.26
CA GLN A 77 -7.30 -7.71 14.09
C GLN A 77 -7.91 -6.81 13.02
N PHE A 78 -8.33 -7.36 11.88
CA PHE A 78 -8.98 -6.60 10.82
C PHE A 78 -10.25 -5.89 11.31
N THR A 79 -11.09 -6.60 12.06
CA THR A 79 -12.32 -6.04 12.62
C THR A 79 -12.07 -5.01 13.71
N ASN A 80 -10.99 -5.16 14.51
CA ASN A 80 -10.55 -4.11 15.43
C ASN A 80 -10.18 -2.84 14.67
N GLU A 81 -9.29 -2.94 13.70
CA GLU A 81 -8.78 -1.80 12.93
C GLU A 81 -9.93 -1.12 12.16
N LEU A 82 -10.83 -1.90 11.57
CA LEU A 82 -12.00 -1.38 10.88
C LEU A 82 -12.95 -0.62 11.83
N SER A 83 -13.13 -1.13 13.06
CA SER A 83 -13.97 -0.45 14.06
C SER A 83 -13.40 0.90 14.50
N LEU A 84 -12.07 1.06 14.48
CA LEU A 84 -11.41 2.34 14.75
C LEU A 84 -11.64 3.37 13.63
N LYS A 85 -12.00 2.91 12.43
CA LYS A 85 -12.22 3.70 11.22
C LYS A 85 -13.68 3.76 10.78
N VAL A 86 -14.60 3.27 11.62
CA VAL A 86 -16.03 3.12 11.25
C VAL A 86 -16.67 4.45 10.87
N GLU A 87 -16.30 5.55 11.53
CA GLU A 87 -16.89 6.86 11.25
C GLU A 87 -16.41 7.43 9.90
N ASP A 88 -15.11 7.29 9.60
CA ASP A 88 -14.54 7.67 8.29
C ASP A 88 -15.25 6.89 7.17
N LEU A 89 -15.42 5.58 7.37
CA LEU A 89 -16.13 4.71 6.43
C LEU A 89 -17.60 5.11 6.28
N ARG A 90 -18.30 5.43 7.37
CA ARG A 90 -19.69 5.86 7.35
C ARG A 90 -19.86 7.11 6.48
N ILE A 91 -19.05 8.14 6.73
CA ILE A 91 -19.07 9.40 5.98
C ILE A 91 -18.84 9.13 4.48
N ASN A 92 -17.86 8.30 4.15
CA ASN A 92 -17.53 7.97 2.76
C ASN A 92 -18.63 7.17 2.06
N LEU A 93 -19.26 6.22 2.77
CA LEU A 93 -20.30 5.34 2.24
C LEU A 93 -21.66 6.04 2.08
N GLU A 94 -21.97 7.07 2.89
CA GLU A 94 -23.20 7.86 2.76
C GLU A 94 -23.29 8.58 1.41
N GLN A 95 -22.14 8.91 0.82
CA GLN A 95 -22.04 9.62 -0.45
C GLN A 95 -22.07 8.68 -1.66
N LYS A 96 -22.09 7.36 -1.46
CA LYS A 96 -22.00 6.37 -2.54
C LYS A 96 -23.36 5.86 -3.01
N THR A 97 -23.43 5.56 -4.30
CA THR A 97 -24.57 4.86 -4.89
C THR A 97 -24.60 3.39 -4.46
N ALA A 98 -25.75 2.74 -4.63
CA ALA A 98 -25.88 1.30 -4.35
C ALA A 98 -24.88 0.45 -5.17
N GLU A 99 -24.65 0.80 -6.44
CA GLU A 99 -23.69 0.12 -7.32
C GLU A 99 -22.24 0.28 -6.81
N GLN A 100 -21.88 1.49 -6.34
CA GLN A 100 -20.55 1.74 -5.77
C GLN A 100 -20.34 0.99 -4.46
N LYS A 101 -21.38 0.84 -3.63
CA LYS A 101 -21.32 0.03 -2.40
C LYS A 101 -21.13 -1.45 -2.71
N GLU A 102 -21.92 -2.00 -3.64
CA GLU A 102 -21.79 -3.39 -4.08
C GLU A 102 -20.39 -3.67 -4.63
N GLN A 103 -19.83 -2.74 -5.41
CA GLN A 103 -18.45 -2.83 -5.88
C GLN A 103 -17.45 -2.84 -4.72
N LEU A 104 -17.65 -2.02 -3.69
CA LEU A 104 -16.79 -2.02 -2.51
C LEU A 104 -16.87 -3.32 -1.71
N ASP A 105 -18.05 -3.97 -1.64
CA ASP A 105 -18.17 -5.27 -0.98
C ASP A 105 -17.39 -6.36 -1.73
N GLN A 106 -17.43 -6.35 -3.07
CA GLN A 106 -16.62 -7.26 -3.89
C GLN A 106 -15.12 -7.02 -3.65
N LEU A 107 -14.71 -5.76 -3.60
CA LEU A 107 -13.32 -5.39 -3.31
C LEU A 107 -12.91 -5.78 -1.88
N LEU A 108 -13.81 -5.63 -0.90
CA LEU A 108 -13.60 -6.10 0.46
C LEU A 108 -13.39 -7.61 0.51
N ALA A 109 -14.17 -8.38 -0.26
CA ALA A 109 -13.98 -9.83 -0.36
C ALA A 109 -12.57 -10.21 -0.84
N TYR A 110 -12.06 -9.54 -1.88
CA TYR A 110 -10.66 -9.75 -2.33
C TYR A 110 -9.65 -9.38 -1.26
N ILE A 111 -9.87 -8.28 -0.53
CA ILE A 111 -8.97 -7.83 0.55
C ILE A 111 -8.90 -8.87 1.68
N LEU A 112 -10.02 -9.51 2.00
CA LEU A 112 -10.07 -10.54 3.04
C LEU A 112 -9.17 -11.73 2.71
N ASP A 113 -9.02 -12.12 1.44
CA ASP A 113 -8.09 -13.19 1.04
C ASP A 113 -6.65 -12.85 1.43
N TYR A 114 -6.24 -11.57 1.29
CA TYR A 114 -4.92 -11.11 1.75
C TYR A 114 -4.81 -11.13 3.27
N VAL A 115 -5.85 -10.67 3.98
CA VAL A 115 -5.90 -10.62 5.45
C VAL A 115 -5.77 -12.02 6.05
N ILE A 116 -6.48 -13.00 5.50
CA ILE A 116 -6.53 -14.38 6.02
C ILE A 116 -5.14 -15.03 5.98
N ASP A 117 -4.40 -14.82 4.89
CA ASP A 117 -3.11 -15.45 4.67
C ASP A 117 -1.93 -14.69 5.28
N GLU A 118 -2.12 -13.44 5.73
CA GLU A 118 -1.06 -12.58 6.23
C GLU A 118 -0.33 -13.19 7.45
N GLN A 119 1.00 -13.17 7.38
CA GLN A 119 1.88 -13.74 8.39
C GLN A 119 2.23 -12.73 9.49
N GLN A 120 2.32 -11.44 9.13
CA GLN A 120 2.65 -10.33 10.02
C GLN A 120 1.36 -9.58 10.34
N GLU A 121 0.76 -9.91 11.48
CA GLU A 121 -0.52 -9.38 11.95
C GLU A 121 -0.56 -7.84 11.97
N GLU A 122 0.59 -7.21 12.23
CA GLU A 122 0.75 -5.75 12.23
C GLU A 122 0.45 -5.13 10.85
N LYS A 123 0.58 -5.88 9.75
CA LYS A 123 0.27 -5.37 8.41
C LYS A 123 -1.23 -5.24 8.15
N ILE A 124 -2.08 -5.84 8.99
CA ILE A 124 -3.54 -5.78 8.83
C ILE A 124 -4.04 -4.34 9.01
N GLU A 125 -3.40 -3.54 9.86
CA GLU A 125 -3.67 -2.10 9.97
C GLU A 125 -3.50 -1.40 8.61
N PHE A 126 -2.40 -1.68 7.90
CA PHE A 126 -2.17 -1.12 6.57
C PHE A 126 -3.21 -1.59 5.56
N MET A 127 -3.63 -2.86 5.62
CA MET A 127 -4.71 -3.37 4.77
C MET A 127 -6.03 -2.63 5.04
N VAL A 128 -6.38 -2.36 6.31
CA VAL A 128 -7.57 -1.57 6.63
C VAL A 128 -7.44 -0.13 6.13
N ASN A 129 -6.27 0.50 6.28
CA ASN A 129 -6.04 1.84 5.73
C ASN A 129 -6.27 1.86 4.21
N GLY A 130 -5.76 0.87 3.49
CA GLY A 130 -6.00 0.73 2.05
C GLY A 130 -7.50 0.63 1.72
N PHE A 131 -8.27 -0.14 2.49
CA PHE A 131 -9.72 -0.21 2.31
C PHE A 131 -10.42 1.13 2.58
N VAL A 132 -10.05 1.83 3.66
CA VAL A 132 -10.60 3.16 3.96
C VAL A 132 -10.32 4.13 2.82
N GLN A 133 -9.08 4.18 2.33
CA GLN A 133 -8.69 5.01 1.19
C GLN A 133 -9.51 4.66 -0.06
N MET A 134 -9.82 3.38 -0.27
CA MET A 134 -10.68 2.98 -1.39
C MET A 134 -12.08 3.55 -1.30
N THR A 135 -12.63 3.69 -0.08
CA THR A 135 -13.95 4.30 0.12
C THR A 135 -13.95 5.80 -0.18
N GLU A 136 -12.81 6.50 -0.14
CA GLU A 136 -12.74 7.93 -0.47
C GLU A 136 -12.83 8.19 -1.97
N HIS A 137 -12.48 7.22 -2.81
CA HIS A 137 -12.44 7.39 -4.26
C HIS A 137 -13.78 7.05 -4.93
N GLU A 138 -14.14 7.82 -5.96
CA GLU A 138 -15.37 7.60 -6.73
C GLU A 138 -15.31 6.35 -7.62
N ASN A 139 -14.13 6.06 -8.18
CA ASN A 139 -13.91 4.98 -9.14
C ASN A 139 -12.61 4.26 -8.81
N ILE A 140 -12.71 2.97 -8.46
CA ILE A 140 -11.56 2.09 -8.23
C ILE A 140 -11.76 0.80 -9.00
N THR A 141 -10.74 0.34 -9.71
CA THR A 141 -10.81 -0.92 -10.44
C THR A 141 -10.26 -2.07 -9.59
N GLU A 142 -10.78 -3.27 -9.80
CA GLU A 142 -10.28 -4.50 -9.19
C GLU A 142 -8.77 -4.68 -9.44
N ASP A 143 -8.32 -4.53 -10.69
CA ASP A 143 -6.90 -4.67 -11.07
C ASP A 143 -5.99 -3.73 -10.27
N PHE A 144 -6.44 -2.49 -10.02
CA PHE A 144 -5.69 -1.52 -9.24
C PHE A 144 -5.53 -2.00 -7.79
N VAL A 145 -6.63 -2.46 -7.17
CA VAL A 145 -6.64 -2.96 -5.79
C VAL A 145 -5.74 -4.18 -5.67
N LEU A 146 -5.93 -5.18 -6.53
CA LEU A 146 -5.11 -6.40 -6.52
C LEU A 146 -3.62 -6.07 -6.69
N THR A 147 -3.27 -5.16 -7.61
CA THR A 147 -1.88 -4.73 -7.79
C THR A 147 -1.28 -4.11 -6.52
N TYR A 148 -2.01 -3.22 -5.85
CA TYR A 148 -1.54 -2.56 -4.63
C TYR A 148 -1.40 -3.57 -3.47
N TYR A 149 -2.39 -4.44 -3.28
CA TYR A 149 -2.38 -5.45 -2.22
C TYR A 149 -1.35 -6.56 -2.46
N ASP A 150 -1.09 -6.94 -3.71
CA ASP A 150 0.01 -7.85 -4.05
C ASP A 150 1.37 -7.25 -3.66
N VAL A 151 1.60 -5.97 -3.97
CA VAL A 151 2.82 -5.29 -3.54
C VAL A 151 2.90 -5.28 -2.01
N LEU A 152 1.84 -4.89 -1.30
CA LEU A 152 1.83 -4.88 0.16
C LEU A 152 2.10 -6.28 0.74
N LYS A 153 1.44 -7.33 0.24
CA LYS A 153 1.63 -8.73 0.64
C LYS A 153 3.09 -9.15 0.56
N GLU A 154 3.78 -8.74 -0.49
CA GLU A 154 5.18 -9.09 -0.71
C GLU A 154 6.19 -8.28 0.10
N LEU A 155 5.78 -7.18 0.75
CA LEU A 155 6.60 -6.41 1.68
C LEU A 155 6.58 -7.02 3.09
N ARG A 156 7.74 -7.00 3.74
CA ARG A 156 7.89 -7.22 5.17
C ARG A 156 7.85 -5.89 5.93
N LEU A 157 7.62 -5.96 7.24
CA LEU A 157 7.63 -4.75 8.11
C LEU A 157 8.94 -3.95 8.02
N VAL A 158 10.08 -4.62 7.77
CA VAL A 158 11.35 -3.95 7.53
C VAL A 158 11.34 -3.16 6.22
N ASP A 159 10.78 -3.72 5.15
CA ASP A 159 10.63 -3.02 3.87
C ASP A 159 9.73 -1.78 4.03
N ILE A 160 8.62 -1.92 4.76
CA ILE A 160 7.70 -0.81 5.07
C ILE A 160 8.41 0.28 5.89
N SER A 161 9.23 -0.09 6.88
CA SER A 161 9.97 0.89 7.70
C SER A 161 11.03 1.62 6.89
N VAL A 162 11.75 0.92 5.99
CA VAL A 162 12.69 1.56 5.08
C VAL A 162 11.95 2.47 4.09
N LEU A 163 10.81 2.03 3.54
CA LEU A 163 9.99 2.85 2.64
C LEU A 163 9.48 4.12 3.32
N ARG A 164 8.99 4.02 4.57
CA ARG A 164 8.61 5.16 5.40
C ARG A 164 9.76 6.14 5.55
N LEU A 165 10.93 5.65 5.96
CA LEU A 165 12.11 6.49 6.13
C LEU A 165 12.49 7.20 4.82
N MET A 166 12.42 6.48 3.69
CA MET A 166 12.66 7.04 2.36
C MET A 166 11.61 8.09 1.97
N TYR A 167 10.37 7.99 2.46
CA TYR A 167 9.33 9.00 2.26
C TYR A 167 9.62 10.24 3.12
N THR A 168 9.68 10.07 4.44
CA THR A 168 9.79 11.17 5.41
C THR A 168 11.08 11.97 5.25
N SER A 169 12.18 11.31 4.88
CA SER A 169 13.47 11.98 4.62
C SER A 169 13.37 13.05 3.54
N PHE A 170 12.50 12.85 2.55
CA PHE A 170 12.31 13.76 1.41
C PHE A 170 11.15 14.73 1.60
N TYR A 171 10.07 14.33 2.28
CA TYR A 171 8.80 15.08 2.27
C TYR A 171 8.43 15.76 3.59
N MET A 172 8.96 15.35 4.76
CA MET A 172 8.56 15.95 6.04
C MET A 172 9.55 17.00 6.54
N PHE A 173 9.10 18.20 6.91
CA PHE A 173 10.00 19.31 7.26
C PHE A 173 10.51 19.32 8.70
N ASP A 174 9.91 18.56 9.62
CA ASP A 174 10.36 18.52 11.01
C ASP A 174 11.69 17.74 11.14
N GLN A 175 12.71 18.42 11.66
CA GLN A 175 14.07 17.91 11.81
C GLN A 175 14.38 17.42 13.22
N ALA A 176 13.55 17.73 14.21
CA ALA A 176 13.92 17.56 15.62
C ALA A 176 13.90 16.09 16.10
N ASN A 177 13.11 15.22 15.46
CA ASN A 177 12.96 13.79 15.81
C ASN A 177 12.95 12.87 14.58
N ARG A 178 13.79 13.14 13.56
CA ARG A 178 13.82 12.29 12.36
C ARG A 178 14.41 10.91 12.68
N GLU A 179 13.59 9.88 12.52
CA GLU A 179 14.04 8.49 12.37
C GLU A 179 15.14 8.47 11.29
N THR A 180 16.26 7.80 11.58
CA THR A 180 17.39 7.62 10.68
C THR A 180 17.49 6.17 10.23
N TYR A 181 18.37 5.90 9.27
CA TYR A 181 18.62 4.51 8.86
C TYR A 181 19.21 3.66 10.01
N ILE A 182 19.92 4.28 10.97
CA ILE A 182 20.44 3.59 12.15
C ILE A 182 19.27 3.11 13.03
N ASP A 183 18.29 3.95 13.28
CA ASP A 183 17.11 3.61 14.08
C ASP A 183 16.32 2.45 13.44
N VAL A 184 16.15 2.47 12.11
CA VAL A 184 15.50 1.37 11.38
C VAL A 184 16.32 0.08 11.49
N MET A 185 17.66 0.15 11.36
CA MET A 185 18.52 -1.02 11.52
C MET A 185 18.45 -1.61 12.93
N GLU A 186 18.50 -0.76 13.95
CA GLU A 186 18.39 -1.18 15.36
C GLU A 186 17.02 -1.80 15.66
N LYS A 187 15.93 -1.14 15.21
CA LYS A 187 14.55 -1.62 15.40
C LYS A 187 14.32 -3.02 14.82
N HIS A 188 14.89 -3.31 13.66
CA HIS A 188 14.70 -4.59 12.96
C HIS A 188 15.85 -5.58 13.17
N GLY A 189 16.90 -5.20 13.91
CA GLY A 189 18.07 -6.03 14.16
C GLY A 189 18.83 -6.43 12.89
N ILE A 190 18.92 -5.53 11.90
CA ILE A 190 19.55 -5.80 10.60
C ILE A 190 20.89 -5.07 10.44
N SER A 191 21.78 -5.63 9.64
CA SER A 191 23.03 -4.98 9.25
C SER A 191 22.83 -3.93 8.15
N LEU A 192 23.83 -3.09 7.93
CA LEU A 192 23.85 -2.13 6.82
C LEU A 192 23.70 -2.82 5.46
N GLU A 193 24.33 -3.99 5.27
CA GLU A 193 24.23 -4.74 4.02
C GLU A 193 22.82 -5.29 3.77
N GLN A 194 22.16 -5.74 4.84
CA GLN A 194 20.76 -6.17 4.79
C GLN A 194 19.83 -4.98 4.51
N TYR A 195 20.08 -3.84 5.14
CA TYR A 195 19.35 -2.59 4.88
C TYR A 195 19.48 -2.15 3.40
N GLU A 196 20.69 -2.17 2.84
CA GLU A 196 20.91 -1.89 1.42
C GLU A 196 20.20 -2.91 0.50
N SER A 197 20.13 -4.18 0.91
CA SER A 197 19.39 -5.19 0.18
C SER A 197 17.88 -4.93 0.18
N VAL A 198 17.33 -4.48 1.31
CA VAL A 198 15.94 -4.01 1.41
C VAL A 198 15.68 -2.85 0.46
N ARG A 199 16.56 -1.83 0.44
CA ARG A 199 16.45 -0.71 -0.51
C ARG A 199 16.45 -1.16 -1.98
N ARG A 200 17.31 -2.11 -2.34
CA ARG A 200 17.33 -2.69 -3.70
C ARG A 200 16.07 -3.49 -4.03
N ASN A 201 15.52 -4.22 -3.05
CA ASN A 201 14.25 -4.93 -3.23
C ASN A 201 13.09 -3.95 -3.47
N LEU A 202 13.01 -2.87 -2.69
CA LEU A 202 12.02 -1.81 -2.89
C LEU A 202 12.16 -1.15 -4.27
N HIS A 203 13.39 -0.95 -4.76
CA HIS A 203 13.64 -0.49 -6.13
C HIS A 203 13.14 -1.49 -7.18
N ARG A 204 13.43 -2.79 -7.03
CA ARG A 204 12.95 -3.83 -7.96
C ARG A 204 11.43 -3.91 -8.03
N ARG A 205 10.75 -3.57 -6.93
CA ARG A 205 9.28 -3.49 -6.84
C ARG A 205 8.70 -2.17 -7.37
N GLY A 206 9.55 -1.27 -7.87
CA GLY A 206 9.13 0.03 -8.40
C GLY A 206 8.73 1.05 -7.33
N LEU A 207 8.88 0.74 -6.03
CA LEU A 207 8.57 1.66 -4.92
C LEU A 207 9.68 2.71 -4.75
N LEU A 208 10.92 2.35 -5.10
CA LEU A 208 12.02 3.30 -5.24
C LEU A 208 12.44 3.40 -6.72
N THR A 209 13.06 4.52 -7.07
CA THR A 209 13.63 4.81 -8.38
C THR A 209 15.00 5.45 -8.20
N THR A 210 15.84 5.42 -9.23
CA THR A 210 17.10 6.16 -9.21
C THR A 210 16.87 7.61 -9.65
N LYS A 211 17.81 8.51 -9.33
CA LYS A 211 17.83 9.83 -9.99
C LYS A 211 18.13 9.71 -11.48
N THR A 212 18.71 8.60 -11.91
CA THR A 212 18.96 8.28 -13.32
C THR A 212 17.68 8.16 -14.10
N ASP A 213 16.68 7.43 -13.56
CA ASP A 213 15.38 7.26 -14.21
C ASP A 213 14.64 8.60 -14.40
N LEU A 214 14.79 9.53 -13.45
CA LEU A 214 14.16 10.86 -13.54
C LEU A 214 14.86 11.81 -14.51
N ASN A 215 16.19 11.71 -14.63
CA ASN A 215 17.01 12.64 -15.43
C ASN A 215 17.42 12.05 -16.77
N ILE A 216 16.81 10.94 -17.19
CA ILE A 216 17.21 10.22 -18.39
C ILE A 216 17.16 11.10 -19.64
N ASN A 217 16.17 12.00 -19.74
CA ASN A 217 16.05 12.94 -20.86
C ASN A 217 17.16 14.01 -20.84
N ASP A 218 17.45 14.57 -19.66
CA ASP A 218 18.53 15.55 -19.49
C ASP A 218 19.89 14.94 -19.85
N ASP A 219 20.11 13.70 -19.47
CA ASP A 219 21.34 12.96 -19.77
C ASP A 219 21.41 12.55 -21.25
N LEU A 220 20.30 12.14 -21.87
CA LEU A 220 20.22 11.87 -23.31
C LEU A 220 20.50 13.14 -24.13
N ASP A 221 19.98 14.29 -23.71
CA ASP A 221 20.28 15.58 -24.34
C ASP A 221 21.77 15.93 -24.21
N GLN A 222 22.37 15.63 -23.07
CA GLN A 222 23.80 15.83 -22.86
C GLN A 222 24.66 14.89 -23.69
N ILE A 223 24.25 13.62 -23.87
CA ILE A 223 24.89 12.67 -24.77
C ILE A 223 24.80 13.18 -26.21
N HIS A 224 23.62 13.62 -26.65
CA HIS A 224 23.41 14.15 -28.00
C HIS A 224 24.28 15.38 -28.28
N LYS A 225 24.38 16.28 -27.30
CA LYS A 225 25.26 17.45 -27.37
C LYS A 225 26.74 17.04 -27.48
N THR A 226 27.17 16.10 -26.65
CA THR A 226 28.55 15.59 -26.65
C THR A 226 28.87 14.90 -27.99
N PHE A 227 27.93 14.15 -28.55
CA PHE A 227 28.06 13.50 -29.85
C PHE A 227 28.17 14.51 -31.00
N LYS A 228 27.38 15.59 -30.98
CA LYS A 228 27.50 16.70 -31.94
C LYS A 228 28.87 17.41 -31.84
N GLU A 229 29.36 17.64 -30.63
CA GLU A 229 30.68 18.23 -30.39
C GLU A 229 31.80 17.33 -30.92
N LEU A 230 31.73 16.02 -30.67
CA LEU A 230 32.64 15.00 -31.22
C LEU A 230 32.59 14.96 -32.75
N PHE A 231 31.41 14.93 -33.34
CA PHE A 231 31.26 14.92 -34.79
C PHE A 231 31.84 16.19 -35.43
N ALA A 232 31.60 17.36 -34.84
CA ALA A 232 32.16 18.63 -35.30
C ALA A 232 33.69 18.67 -35.16
N TYR A 233 34.22 18.11 -34.08
CA TYR A 233 35.66 17.94 -33.87
C TYR A 233 36.28 17.05 -34.95
N LEU A 234 35.74 15.84 -35.15
CA LEU A 234 36.22 14.87 -36.14
C LEU A 234 36.13 15.43 -37.57
N LYS A 235 35.04 16.11 -37.93
CA LYS A 235 34.88 16.75 -39.23
C LYS A 235 35.92 17.85 -39.50
N LYS A 236 36.34 18.59 -38.47
CA LYS A 236 37.40 19.60 -38.59
C LYS A 236 38.79 18.95 -38.66
N LEU A 237 39.02 17.89 -37.88
CA LEU A 237 40.26 17.14 -37.86
C LEU A 237 40.55 16.44 -39.21
N THR A 238 39.52 15.90 -39.86
CA THR A 238 39.65 15.20 -41.14
C THR A 238 39.62 16.12 -42.36
N ASN A 239 39.39 17.43 -42.18
CA ASN A 239 39.38 18.39 -43.29
C ASN A 239 40.79 18.92 -43.57
N PRO A 240 41.43 18.56 -44.70
CA PRO A 240 42.82 18.94 -45.01
C PRO A 240 43.01 20.45 -45.23
N ARG A 241 41.93 21.23 -45.35
CA ARG A 241 41.98 22.69 -45.49
C ARG A 241 41.74 23.44 -44.18
N PHE A 242 41.47 22.75 -43.09
CA PHE A 242 41.24 23.38 -41.79
C PHE A 242 42.57 23.76 -41.12
N LYS A 243 42.82 25.06 -40.94
CA LYS A 243 44.03 25.60 -40.30
C LYS A 243 43.76 26.27 -38.93
N GLY A 244 42.54 26.13 -38.40
CA GLY A 244 42.13 26.71 -37.12
C GLY A 244 42.40 25.78 -35.93
N SER A 245 42.18 26.27 -34.72
CA SER A 245 42.21 25.43 -33.52
C SER A 245 41.01 24.49 -33.48
N LEU A 246 41.24 23.25 -33.04
CA LEU A 246 40.17 22.29 -32.87
C LEU A 246 39.20 22.73 -31.76
N PRO A 247 37.92 22.36 -31.85
CA PRO A 247 36.98 22.58 -30.75
C PRO A 247 37.47 21.90 -29.46
N THR A 248 37.25 22.52 -28.31
CA THR A 248 37.54 21.88 -27.03
C THR A 248 36.44 20.86 -26.73
N LEU A 249 36.80 19.59 -26.55
CA LEU A 249 35.88 18.57 -26.06
C LEU A 249 35.72 18.76 -24.55
N ARG A 250 34.48 18.86 -24.08
CA ARG A 250 34.15 18.94 -22.65
C ARG A 250 33.68 17.58 -22.18
N GLU A 251 34.05 17.22 -20.95
CA GLU A 251 33.48 16.03 -20.32
C GLU A 251 31.99 16.25 -20.04
N PRO A 252 31.13 15.29 -20.41
CA PRO A 252 29.72 15.35 -20.04
C PRO A 252 29.57 15.25 -18.52
N LYS A 253 28.68 16.07 -17.97
CA LYS A 253 28.33 16.12 -16.54
C LYS A 253 26.92 15.58 -16.33
N PHE A 254 26.80 14.27 -16.23
CA PHE A 254 25.52 13.61 -16.02
C PHE A 254 24.89 14.02 -14.69
N LYS A 255 23.56 14.22 -14.70
CA LYS A 255 22.79 14.52 -13.50
C LYS A 255 22.37 13.25 -12.76
N SER A 256 22.34 12.14 -13.47
CA SER A 256 22.10 10.82 -12.93
C SER A 256 23.08 10.46 -11.82
N LYS A 257 22.54 9.96 -10.72
CA LYS A 257 23.29 9.37 -9.61
C LYS A 257 22.54 8.11 -9.19
N ASP A 258 23.27 7.06 -8.84
CA ASP A 258 22.74 5.78 -8.33
C ASP A 258 22.12 5.88 -6.91
N ASN A 259 21.68 7.07 -6.53
CA ASN A 259 21.00 7.28 -5.26
C ASN A 259 19.52 6.96 -5.45
N LEU A 260 19.07 5.92 -4.77
CA LEU A 260 17.66 5.58 -4.67
C LEU A 260 16.88 6.70 -3.95
N GLN A 261 15.70 6.99 -4.45
CA GLN A 261 14.69 7.87 -3.88
C GLN A 261 13.31 7.26 -4.09
N ILE A 262 12.29 7.73 -3.39
CA ILE A 262 10.94 7.20 -3.57
C ILE A 262 10.40 7.52 -4.97
N SER A 263 9.79 6.54 -5.63
CA SER A 263 9.18 6.71 -6.95
C SER A 263 7.82 7.39 -6.86
N LYS A 264 7.19 7.72 -8.00
CA LYS A 264 5.80 8.21 -8.00
C LYS A 264 4.85 7.16 -7.43
N PHE A 265 4.95 5.93 -7.91
CA PHE A 265 4.18 4.79 -7.40
C PHE A 265 4.44 4.55 -5.90
N GLY A 266 5.69 4.65 -5.45
CA GLY A 266 6.03 4.51 -4.03
C GLY A 266 5.37 5.55 -3.13
N ARG A 267 5.19 6.79 -3.61
CA ARG A 267 4.46 7.82 -2.87
C ARG A 267 2.97 7.52 -2.79
N GLU A 268 2.35 7.19 -3.92
CA GLU A 268 0.93 6.80 -3.96
C GLU A 268 0.68 5.58 -3.07
N PHE A 269 1.61 4.61 -3.05
CA PHE A 269 1.57 3.46 -2.16
C PHE A 269 1.64 3.84 -0.68
N VAL A 270 2.56 4.75 -0.31
CA VAL A 270 2.69 5.23 1.08
C VAL A 270 1.44 5.98 1.52
N HIS A 271 0.89 6.83 0.64
CA HIS A 271 -0.38 7.52 0.89
C HIS A 271 -1.50 6.52 1.14
N PHE A 272 -1.68 5.57 0.21
CA PHE A 272 -2.77 4.62 0.20
C PHE A 272 -2.76 3.66 1.40
N PHE A 273 -1.60 3.19 1.85
CA PHE A 273 -1.53 2.18 2.92
C PHE A 273 -1.09 2.72 4.28
N LEU A 274 -0.32 3.81 4.31
CA LEU A 274 0.32 4.30 5.53
C LEU A 274 -0.20 5.65 6.01
N ASN A 275 -1.15 6.27 5.29
CA ASN A 275 -1.84 7.51 5.68
C ASN A 275 -0.92 8.70 6.03
N MET A 276 0.30 8.75 5.49
CA MET A 276 1.32 9.74 5.89
C MET A 276 1.09 11.18 5.38
N ASP A 277 0.02 11.43 4.63
CA ASP A 277 -0.31 12.77 4.11
C ASP A 277 -1.49 13.44 4.83
N ASN A 278 -2.26 12.67 5.63
CA ASN A 278 -3.47 13.19 6.27
C ASN A 278 -3.17 14.04 7.52
N ASP A 279 -1.95 13.98 8.06
CA ASP A 279 -1.51 14.80 9.19
C ASP A 279 -1.09 16.23 8.79
N GLU A 280 -0.94 16.54 7.49
CA GLU A 280 -0.51 17.88 7.03
C GLU A 280 -1.64 18.70 6.35
N MET A 281 -2.82 18.12 6.08
CA MET A 281 -3.98 18.87 5.57
C MET A 281 -4.95 19.38 6.63
N THR A 282 -4.81 18.94 7.89
CA THR A 282 -5.58 19.47 9.04
C THR A 282 -4.88 20.61 9.77
N GLY A 283 -3.72 21.04 9.25
CA GLY A 283 -2.87 22.11 9.80
C GLY A 283 -2.89 23.44 9.02
N GLN A 284 -4.03 23.83 8.43
CA GLN A 284 -4.28 25.20 7.94
C GLN A 284 -5.61 25.75 8.44
#